data_AF-A0A7C5KTD1-F1
#
_entry.id   AF-A0A7C5KTD1-F1
#
_cell.length_a   1.000
_cell.length_b   1.000
_cell.length_c   1.000
_cell.angle_alpha   90.00
_cell.angle_beta   90.00
_cell.angle_gamma   90.00
#
_symmetry.space_group_name_H-M   'P 1'
#
loop_
_entity.id
_entity.type
_entity.pdbx_description
1 polymer ?
#
loop_
_entity_poly.entity_id
_entity_poly.type
_entity_poly.pdbx_seq_one_letter_code
_entity_poly.pdbx_strand_id
1 'polypeptide(L)'
;MGLLNALKQRFKRSSGKTRPAKSEEEKEAARQTVYIATIEAERAHKDAEFRNSPYSPLDNEARQNFGGLSYYSPQPAMQMTLPLQHTSPEPTVIHTNTGDEQPFNKIGTVEFEIDGGKQFKL
;
A
#
# COMPACT_ATOMS: atom_id res chain seq x y z
N MET A 1 -42.05 -5.81 -57.68
CA MET A 1 -41.62 -7.14 -57.20
C MET A 1 -40.37 -6.96 -56.36
N GLY A 2 -40.51 -7.11 -55.03
CA GLY A 2 -39.48 -7.22 -53.97
C GLY A 2 -38.39 -6.14 -53.90
N LEU A 3 -38.36 -5.15 -53.00
CA LEU A 3 -38.59 -5.17 -51.54
C LEU A 3 -37.97 -6.43 -50.88
N LEU A 4 -36.97 -6.19 -50.01
CA LEU A 4 -36.27 -7.14 -49.11
C LEU A 4 -34.93 -7.71 -49.62
N ASN A 5 -33.87 -6.89 -49.59
CA ASN A 5 -32.69 -7.20 -48.76
C ASN A 5 -31.70 -6.01 -48.71
N ALA A 6 -32.20 -4.85 -48.31
CA ALA A 6 -31.40 -3.72 -47.88
C ALA A 6 -31.27 -3.74 -46.35
N LEU A 7 -30.54 -4.71 -45.77
CA LEU A 7 -30.08 -4.62 -44.36
C LEU A 7 -29.01 -5.65 -43.96
N LYS A 8 -27.97 -5.91 -44.77
CA LYS A 8 -26.88 -6.80 -44.34
C LYS A 8 -25.47 -6.45 -44.84
N GLN A 9 -25.22 -5.20 -45.23
CA GLN A 9 -23.88 -4.77 -45.66
C GLN A 9 -23.41 -3.43 -45.06
N ARG A 10 -23.65 -3.19 -43.76
CA ARG A 10 -23.08 -2.02 -43.05
C ARG A 10 -22.20 -2.35 -41.83
N PHE A 11 -21.89 -3.62 -41.59
CA PHE A 11 -20.89 -4.02 -40.60
C PHE A 11 -19.79 -4.87 -41.24
N LYS A 12 -19.10 -4.29 -42.22
CA LYS A 12 -17.84 -4.83 -42.72
C LYS A 12 -16.71 -4.18 -41.90
N ARG A 13 -16.15 -4.98 -40.97
CA ARG A 13 -14.85 -4.75 -40.32
C ARG A 13 -14.76 -3.53 -39.39
N SER A 14 -15.41 -3.60 -38.23
CA SER A 14 -14.71 -3.19 -37.01
C SER A 14 -13.81 -4.37 -36.64
N SER A 15 -12.61 -4.40 -37.23
CA SER A 15 -11.54 -5.24 -36.70
C SER A 15 -11.36 -4.77 -35.26
N GLY A 16 -11.65 -5.66 -34.30
CA GLY A 16 -11.38 -5.40 -32.90
C GLY A 16 -9.96 -4.87 -32.78
N LYS A 17 -9.84 -3.57 -32.53
CA LYS A 17 -8.59 -2.97 -32.12
C LYS A 17 -8.39 -3.48 -30.70
N THR A 18 -7.79 -4.66 -30.58
CA THR A 18 -7.19 -5.09 -29.32
C THR A 18 -6.34 -3.91 -28.88
N ARG A 19 -6.76 -3.22 -27.82
CA ARG A 19 -5.89 -2.23 -27.16
C ARG A 19 -4.55 -2.93 -26.98
N PRO A 20 -3.42 -2.37 -27.46
CA PRO A 20 -2.15 -2.99 -27.15
C PRO A 20 -2.09 -3.15 -25.63
N ALA A 21 -1.80 -4.37 -25.18
CA ALA A 21 -1.48 -4.58 -23.78
C ALA A 21 -0.34 -3.61 -23.46
N LYS A 22 -0.52 -2.76 -22.44
CA LYS A 22 0.52 -1.84 -21.96
C LYS A 22 1.85 -2.61 -21.84
N SER A 23 2.96 -1.97 -22.21
CA SER A 23 4.28 -2.59 -22.05
C SER A 23 4.55 -2.89 -20.56
N GLU A 24 5.46 -3.83 -20.26
CA GLU A 24 5.82 -4.13 -18.87
C GLU A 24 6.39 -2.90 -18.14
N GLU A 25 7.11 -2.03 -18.85
CA GLU A 25 7.62 -0.76 -18.33
C GLU A 25 6.48 0.22 -17.96
N GLU A 26 5.46 0.36 -18.81
CA GLU A 26 4.28 1.18 -18.50
C GLU A 26 3.46 0.62 -17.32
N LYS A 27 3.41 -0.70 -17.18
CA LYS A 27 2.75 -1.34 -16.04
C LYS A 27 3.52 -1.10 -14.75
N GLU A 28 4.84 -1.20 -14.78
CA GLU A 28 5.69 -1.01 -13.61
C GLU A 28 5.69 0.45 -13.15
N ALA A 29 5.81 1.41 -14.07
CA ALA A 29 5.68 2.83 -13.75
C ALA A 29 4.30 3.16 -13.14
N ALA A 30 3.23 2.52 -13.64
CA ALA A 30 1.91 2.68 -13.06
C ALA A 30 1.82 2.09 -11.64
N ARG A 31 2.41 0.92 -11.39
CA ARG A 31 2.46 0.32 -10.04
C ARG A 31 3.21 1.20 -9.05
N GLN A 32 4.37 1.72 -9.45
CA GLN A 32 5.17 2.62 -8.61
C GLN A 32 4.43 3.93 -8.33
N THR A 33 3.74 4.48 -9.33
CA THR A 33 2.89 5.67 -9.15
C THR A 33 1.78 5.41 -8.12
N VAL A 34 1.12 4.25 -8.21
CA VAL A 34 0.08 3.85 -7.25
C VAL A 34 0.69 3.68 -5.85
N TYR A 35 1.83 3.00 -5.73
CA TYR A 35 2.54 2.82 -4.45
C TYR A 35 2.87 4.16 -3.78
N ILE A 36 3.47 5.09 -4.50
CA ILE A 36 3.85 6.40 -3.97
C ILE A 36 2.60 7.16 -3.51
N ALA A 37 1.55 7.21 -4.34
CA ALA A 37 0.31 7.88 -4.00
C ALA A 37 -0.37 7.27 -2.75
N THR A 38 -0.34 5.95 -2.60
CA THR A 38 -0.85 5.27 -1.40
C THR A 38 -0.08 5.70 -0.15
N ILE A 39 1.26 5.68 -0.21
CA ILE A 39 2.09 6.10 0.91
C ILE A 39 1.86 7.57 1.27
N GLU A 40 1.74 8.47 0.29
CA GLU A 40 1.45 9.89 0.53
C GLU A 40 0.08 10.10 1.20
N ALA A 41 -0.93 9.36 0.78
CA ALA A 41 -2.26 9.40 1.39
C ALA A 41 -2.24 8.90 2.85
N GLU A 42 -1.54 7.80 3.12
CA GLU A 42 -1.39 7.27 4.49
C GLU A 42 -0.64 8.24 5.40
N ARG A 43 0.39 8.93 4.89
CA ARG A 43 1.13 9.96 5.63
C ARG A 43 0.27 11.17 5.95
N ALA A 44 -0.49 11.67 4.98
CA ALA A 44 -1.41 12.78 5.19
C ALA A 44 -2.47 12.42 6.25
N HIS A 45 -3.00 11.19 6.21
CA HIS A 45 -3.92 10.70 7.23
C HIS A 45 -3.25 10.60 8.60
N LYS A 46 -2.02 10.07 8.68
CA LYS A 46 -1.28 9.93 9.94
C LYS A 46 -0.94 11.28 10.57
N ASP A 47 -0.53 12.25 9.76
CA ASP A 47 -0.29 13.63 10.22
C ASP A 47 -1.59 14.27 10.74
N ALA A 48 -2.73 14.01 10.08
CA ALA A 48 -4.03 14.50 10.54
C ALA A 48 -4.44 13.87 11.88
N GLU A 49 -4.18 12.57 12.08
CA GLU A 49 -4.39 11.90 13.37
C GLU A 49 -3.54 12.53 14.48
N PHE A 50 -2.25 12.78 14.23
CA PHE A 50 -1.38 13.43 15.21
C PHE A 50 -1.81 14.87 15.51
N ARG A 51 -2.30 15.61 14.53
CA ARG A 51 -2.72 17.00 14.73
C ARG A 51 -4.08 17.12 15.44
N ASN A 52 -5.05 16.28 15.06
CA ASN A 52 -6.47 16.54 15.34
C ASN A 52 -7.13 15.50 16.26
N SER A 53 -6.56 14.29 16.39
CA SER A 53 -7.22 13.21 17.13
C SER A 53 -7.27 13.51 18.63
N PRO A 54 -8.39 13.23 19.32
CA PRO A 54 -8.43 13.28 20.79
C PRO A 54 -7.46 12.30 21.42
N TYR A 55 -7.10 11.22 20.71
CA TYR A 55 -6.12 10.21 21.13
C TYR A 55 -4.70 10.50 20.61
N SER A 56 -4.46 11.70 20.08
CA SER A 56 -3.11 12.08 19.65
C SER A 56 -2.14 12.05 20.84
N PRO A 57 -0.93 11.48 20.65
CA PRO A 57 0.10 11.46 21.69
C PRO A 57 0.77 12.84 21.90
N LEU A 58 0.48 13.82 21.05
CA LEU A 58 1.01 15.18 21.19
C LEU A 58 0.20 15.94 22.25
N ASP A 59 0.89 16.69 23.11
CA ASP A 59 0.26 17.67 23.99
C ASP A 59 -0.19 18.93 23.23
N ASN A 60 -0.85 19.86 23.93
CA ASN A 60 -1.40 21.06 23.29
C ASN A 60 -0.34 21.96 22.65
N GLU A 61 0.83 22.11 23.29
CA GLU A 61 1.91 22.96 22.77
C GLU A 61 2.56 22.31 21.55
N ALA A 62 2.85 21.02 21.62
CA ALA A 62 3.37 20.23 20.52
C ALA A 62 2.41 20.22 19.33
N ARG A 63 1.09 20.11 19.55
CA ARG A 63 0.07 20.18 18.48
C ARG A 63 0.06 21.54 17.78
N GLN A 64 0.17 22.64 18.51
CA GLN A 64 0.20 23.99 17.92
C GLN A 64 1.40 24.19 16.98
N ASN A 65 2.53 23.58 17.30
CA ASN A 65 3.77 23.65 16.53
C ASN A 65 3.96 22.46 15.57
N PHE A 66 2.99 21.54 15.49
CA PHE A 66 3.15 20.30 14.73
C PHE A 66 3.12 20.56 13.23
N GLY A 67 4.25 20.35 12.55
CA GLY A 67 4.41 20.51 11.09
C GLY A 67 4.16 19.24 10.26
N GLY A 68 4.08 18.07 10.89
CA GLY A 68 4.05 16.75 10.25
C GLY A 68 5.13 15.83 10.83
N LEU A 69 4.98 14.51 10.63
CA LEU A 69 6.00 13.54 11.04
C LEU A 69 7.20 13.53 10.07
N SER A 70 8.34 13.06 10.57
CA SER A 70 9.53 12.81 9.75
C SER A 70 9.38 11.48 9.01
N TYR A 71 9.29 11.53 7.69
CA TYR A 71 9.14 10.34 6.85
C TYR A 71 10.38 10.05 6.00
N TYR A 72 10.72 8.77 5.82
CA TYR A 72 11.67 8.33 4.80
C TYR A 72 11.11 8.55 3.39
N SER A 73 11.95 8.66 2.37
CA SER A 73 11.46 8.68 0.98
C SER A 73 10.85 7.32 0.61
N PRO A 74 9.74 7.28 -0.15
CA PRO A 74 9.21 6.01 -0.66
C PRO A 74 10.27 5.26 -1.47
N GLN A 75 10.43 3.97 -1.20
CA GLN A 75 11.41 3.12 -1.89
C GLN A 75 10.69 1.87 -2.42
N PRO A 76 10.36 1.82 -3.72
CA PRO A 76 9.66 0.67 -4.30
C PRO A 76 10.38 -0.67 -4.08
N ALA A 77 11.72 -0.66 -4.01
CA ALA A 77 12.52 -1.84 -3.69
C ALA A 77 12.23 -2.43 -2.30
N MET A 78 11.71 -1.62 -1.36
CA MET A 78 11.31 -2.05 -0.02
C MET A 78 9.86 -2.56 0.02
N GLN A 79 9.11 -2.49 -1.09
CA GLN A 79 7.76 -3.03 -1.18
C GLN A 79 7.82 -4.52 -1.53
N MET A 80 7.71 -5.37 -0.50
CA MET A 80 7.82 -6.82 -0.64
C MET A 80 6.48 -7.51 -0.39
N THR A 81 6.20 -8.55 -1.17
CA THR A 81 5.13 -9.52 -0.86
C THR A 81 5.79 -10.80 -0.37
N LEU A 82 5.62 -11.11 0.92
CA LEU A 82 6.33 -12.18 1.60
C LEU A 82 5.34 -13.17 2.22
N PRO A 83 5.67 -14.47 2.25
CA PRO A 83 4.83 -15.45 2.93
C PRO A 83 4.89 -15.26 4.46
N LEU A 84 3.74 -15.37 5.10
CA LEU A 84 3.65 -15.46 6.56
C LEU A 84 3.78 -16.91 7.01
N GLN A 85 4.81 -17.22 7.80
CA GLN A 85 4.97 -18.52 8.44
C GLN A 85 4.16 -18.52 9.74
N HIS A 86 2.95 -19.08 9.69
CA HIS A 86 2.05 -19.12 10.84
C HIS A 86 2.56 -20.03 11.97
N THR A 87 2.30 -19.62 13.22
CA THR A 87 2.48 -20.45 14.42
C THR A 87 1.17 -20.47 15.23
N SER A 88 1.09 -21.34 16.24
CA SER A 88 0.05 -21.22 17.26
C SER A 88 0.19 -19.85 17.95
N PRO A 89 -0.91 -19.08 18.12
CA PRO A 89 -0.86 -17.79 18.81
C PRO A 89 -0.18 -17.90 20.18
N GLU A 90 0.90 -17.14 20.36
CA GLU A 90 1.68 -17.10 21.60
C GLU A 90 1.54 -15.71 22.25
N PRO A 91 1.08 -15.61 23.51
CA PRO A 91 0.99 -14.34 24.21
C PRO A 91 2.35 -13.65 24.28
N THR A 92 2.39 -12.38 23.94
CA THR A 92 3.58 -11.52 24.03
C THR A 92 3.18 -10.14 24.53
N VAL A 93 4.13 -9.41 25.09
CA VAL A 93 3.90 -8.07 25.63
C VAL A 93 4.81 -7.09 24.90
N ILE A 94 4.20 -6.07 24.31
CA ILE A 94 4.92 -4.95 23.71
C ILE A 94 4.90 -3.81 24.70
N HIS A 95 6.09 -3.32 25.07
CA HIS A 95 6.23 -2.14 25.90
C HIS A 95 5.99 -0.90 25.05
N THR A 96 5.10 -0.03 25.48
CA THR A 96 4.87 1.27 24.84
C THR A 96 5.84 2.31 25.41
N ASN A 97 6.02 3.40 24.68
CA ASN A 97 6.79 4.55 25.14
C ASN A 97 6.14 5.30 26.32
N THR A 98 4.88 5.01 26.66
CA THR A 98 4.20 5.51 27.86
C THR A 98 4.51 4.68 29.12
N GLY A 99 5.28 3.59 28.98
CA GLY A 99 5.56 2.64 30.05
C GLY A 99 4.45 1.62 30.26
N ASP A 100 3.40 1.65 29.43
CA ASP A 100 2.32 0.69 29.47
C ASP A 100 2.72 -0.60 28.74
N GLU A 101 2.27 -1.73 29.27
CA GLU A 101 2.40 -3.02 28.63
C GLU A 101 1.14 -3.32 27.83
N GLN A 102 1.29 -3.56 26.52
CA GLN A 102 0.17 -3.97 25.69
C GLN A 102 0.28 -5.45 25.33
N PRO A 103 -0.70 -6.28 25.73
CA PRO A 103 -0.72 -7.71 25.40
C PRO A 103 -1.10 -7.90 23.93
N PHE A 104 -0.33 -8.74 23.24
CA PHE A 104 -0.54 -9.19 21.88
C PHE A 104 -0.43 -10.71 21.79
N ASN A 105 -0.85 -11.28 20.67
CA ASN A 105 -0.55 -12.66 20.33
C ASN A 105 0.36 -12.68 19.10
N LYS A 106 1.53 -13.30 19.21
CA LYS A 106 2.40 -13.59 18.08
C LYS A 106 1.77 -14.72 17.24
N ILE A 107 1.42 -14.41 15.99
CA ILE A 107 0.70 -15.35 15.09
C ILE A 107 1.58 -16.02 14.04
N GLY A 108 2.83 -15.58 13.89
CA GLY A 108 3.72 -16.08 12.84
C GLY A 108 4.98 -15.25 12.73
N THR A 109 5.77 -15.56 11.70
CA THR A 109 6.96 -14.80 11.32
C THR A 109 7.03 -14.58 9.81
N VAL A 110 7.56 -13.43 9.40
CA VAL A 110 7.92 -13.15 8.00
C VAL A 110 9.44 -13.11 7.90
N GLU A 111 10.01 -13.79 6.91
CA GLU A 111 11.46 -13.86 6.65
C GLU A 111 11.80 -13.17 5.32
N PHE A 112 12.79 -12.28 5.35
CA PHE A 112 13.32 -11.60 4.16
C PHE A 112 14.75 -11.10 4.39
N GLU A 113 15.42 -10.72 3.30
CA GLU A 113 16.79 -10.19 3.29
C GLU A 113 16.82 -8.79 2.68
N ILE A 114 17.62 -7.89 3.27
CA ILE A 114 17.91 -6.55 2.74
C ILE A 114 19.44 -6.40 2.65
N ASP A 115 19.93 -5.79 1.57
CA ASP A 115 21.33 -5.41 1.35
C ASP A 115 22.37 -6.52 1.64
N GLY A 116 22.05 -7.76 1.28
CA GLY A 116 22.98 -8.91 1.36
C GLY A 116 23.39 -9.34 2.76
N GLY A 117 22.72 -8.87 3.81
CA GLY A 117 23.14 -9.12 5.19
C GLY A 117 22.07 -8.92 6.26
N LYS A 118 21.20 -9.93 6.39
CA LYS A 118 20.53 -10.46 7.60
C LYS A 118 19.09 -10.86 7.28
N GLN A 119 18.72 -12.05 7.76
CA GLN A 119 17.35 -12.52 7.83
C GLN A 119 16.66 -11.81 9.00
N PHE A 120 15.59 -11.07 8.72
CA PHE A 120 14.75 -10.51 9.76
C PHE A 120 13.53 -11.40 9.96
N LYS A 121 13.26 -11.77 11.21
CA LYS A 121 12.01 -12.40 11.63
C LYS A 121 11.22 -11.36 12.42
N LEU A 122 10.12 -10.89 11.85
CA LEU A 122 9.13 -10.04 12.53
C LEU A 122 8.08 -10.90 13.21
#